data_AF-A0A9P5P4J0-F1
#
_entry.id   AF-A0A9P5P4J0-F1
#
_cell.length_a   1.000
_cell.length_b   1.000
_cell.length_c   1.000
_cell.angle_alpha   90.00
_cell.angle_beta   90.00
_cell.angle_gamma   90.00
#
_symmetry.space_group_name_H-M   'P 1'
#
loop_
_entity.id
_entity.type
_entity.pdbx_description
1 polymer ?
#
loop_
_entity_poly.entity_id
_entity_poly.type
_entity_poly.pdbx_seq_one_letter_code
_entity_poly.pdbx_strand_id
1 'polypeptide(L)'
;MNILVFAKKPYAPKLKLDTHTHHSRTSDNQSYLPAELDPEDYQNAEKKLKKAVLEHYRGLEMLQNYRILNITGFRKALKKFEKLTKIPIQHAYMTERVDTSGFASDSTLRGMMDEMEAHYASHFAHGDKKRAKTRLRAGELFKTHHFSTFRSGMLIGIGIPALISGTISSFQAQTRASIPGWDGLLFVYSILLIPVVFSILVGINLVVWSRSRINYVFIFVF
;
A
#
# COMPACT_ATOMS: atom_id res chain seq x y z
N MET A 1 11.54 -29.47 42.32
CA MET A 1 10.34 -29.20 41.50
C MET A 1 10.58 -27.86 40.78
N ASN A 2 10.89 -27.93 39.47
CA ASN A 2 10.98 -26.91 38.39
C ASN A 2 11.14 -25.42 38.80
N ILE A 3 12.23 -24.67 38.51
CA ILE A 3 13.06 -24.42 37.31
C ILE A 3 12.28 -23.90 36.08
N LEU A 4 12.48 -22.61 35.77
CA LEU A 4 12.43 -21.92 34.46
C LEU A 4 12.93 -20.47 34.69
N VAL A 5 14.24 -20.22 34.88
CA VAL A 5 15.28 -19.97 33.87
C VAL A 5 14.81 -19.10 32.70
N PHE A 6 14.93 -17.78 32.88
CA PHE A 6 14.98 -16.81 31.79
C PHE A 6 16.35 -16.94 31.08
N ALA A 7 16.33 -17.46 29.86
CA ALA A 7 17.53 -17.60 29.03
C ALA A 7 17.97 -16.24 28.49
N LYS A 8 19.14 -15.82 28.98
CA LYS A 8 19.95 -14.66 28.59
C LYS A 8 20.44 -14.83 27.15
N LYS A 9 20.31 -13.80 26.31
CA LYS A 9 20.86 -13.73 24.94
C LYS A 9 22.41 -13.74 25.03
N PRO A 10 23.15 -14.61 24.31
CA PRO A 10 24.60 -14.68 24.44
C PRO A 10 25.31 -13.58 23.63
N TYR A 11 26.13 -12.79 24.32
CA TYR A 11 27.11 -11.89 23.73
C TYR A 11 28.35 -12.70 23.30
N ALA A 12 28.80 -12.51 22.06
CA ALA A 12 30.06 -13.07 21.55
C ALA A 12 31.29 -12.33 22.14
N PRO A 13 32.45 -13.00 22.26
CA PRO A 13 33.53 -12.59 23.16
C PRO A 13 34.43 -11.48 22.59
N LYS A 14 34.90 -10.60 23.49
CA LYS A 14 35.93 -9.58 23.22
C LYS A 14 37.31 -10.24 23.12
N LEU A 15 37.98 -10.07 21.97
CA LEU A 15 39.42 -10.31 21.85
C LEU A 15 40.17 -9.24 22.66
N LYS A 16 41.13 -9.64 23.49
CA LYS A 16 42.10 -8.75 24.16
C LYS A 16 43.51 -9.31 23.99
N LEU A 17 44.46 -8.40 24.15
CA LEU A 17 45.94 -8.52 24.20
C LEU A 17 46.61 -8.45 22.82
N ASP A 18 47.65 -7.62 22.59
CA ASP A 18 48.73 -7.23 23.49
C ASP A 18 49.11 -5.75 23.47
N THR A 19 49.51 -5.23 24.64
CA THR A 19 50.15 -3.93 24.84
C THR A 19 51.67 -4.11 24.92
N HIS A 20 52.42 -3.43 24.06
CA HIS A 20 53.81 -3.06 24.32
C HIS A 20 54.05 -1.56 24.00
N THR A 21 54.31 -0.81 25.08
CA THR A 21 55.19 0.36 25.22
C THR A 21 55.63 1.15 23.97
N HIS A 22 55.28 2.44 23.87
CA HIS A 22 56.23 3.54 24.11
C HIS A 22 55.54 4.92 24.11
N HIS A 23 56.07 5.79 24.96
CA HIS A 23 55.64 7.16 25.24
C HIS A 23 56.04 8.12 24.10
N SER A 24 55.10 8.92 23.54
CA SER A 24 55.30 10.36 23.24
C SER A 24 54.15 11.03 22.45
N ARG A 25 53.89 12.30 22.83
CA ARG A 25 53.34 13.45 22.07
C ARG A 25 51.87 13.49 21.63
N THR A 26 51.11 14.30 22.39
CA THR A 26 50.18 15.37 21.97
C THR A 26 49.52 15.27 20.59
N SER A 27 48.20 15.04 20.56
CA SER A 27 47.20 15.86 19.85
C SER A 27 45.79 15.30 20.09
N ASP A 28 44.81 16.19 20.08
CA ASP A 28 43.40 15.97 20.42
C ASP A 28 42.80 14.68 19.82
N ASN A 29 42.56 13.70 20.68
CA ASN A 29 41.74 12.54 20.33
C ASN A 29 40.43 12.66 21.11
N GLN A 30 39.52 13.49 20.58
CA GLN A 30 38.12 13.48 20.96
C GLN A 30 37.60 12.08 20.65
N SER A 31 37.58 11.26 21.69
CA SER A 31 37.11 9.89 21.65
C SER A 31 35.64 9.93 21.24
N TYR A 32 35.35 9.55 19.99
CA TYR A 32 34.01 9.14 19.57
C TYR A 32 33.67 7.86 20.34
N LEU A 33 33.29 8.01 21.60
CA LEU A 33 32.54 6.98 22.31
C LEU A 33 31.23 6.84 21.54
N PRO A 34 30.84 5.62 21.10
CA PRO A 34 29.56 5.45 20.44
C PRO A 34 28.49 5.89 21.43
N ALA A 35 27.70 6.90 21.04
CA ALA A 35 26.52 7.32 21.79
C ALA A 35 25.77 6.04 22.18
N GLU A 36 25.50 5.85 23.48
CA GLU A 36 24.61 4.79 23.92
C GLU A 36 23.32 4.95 23.13
N LEU A 37 23.09 4.06 22.16
CA LEU A 37 21.88 4.08 21.36
C LEU A 37 20.74 3.77 22.32
N ASP A 38 19.86 4.75 22.53
CA ASP A 38 18.63 4.56 23.28
C ASP A 38 17.88 3.36 22.67
N PRO A 39 17.50 2.34 23.48
CA PRO A 39 16.69 1.22 23.01
C PRO A 39 15.45 1.64 22.21
N GLU A 40 14.86 2.79 22.51
CA GLU A 40 13.71 3.33 21.78
C GLU A 40 14.09 3.81 20.37
N ASP A 41 15.24 4.47 20.22
CA ASP A 41 15.75 4.93 18.93
C ASP A 41 16.08 3.77 18.00
N TYR A 42 16.65 2.68 18.55
CA TYR A 42 16.90 1.46 17.80
C TYR A 42 15.59 0.83 17.27
N GLN A 43 14.56 0.71 18.11
CA GLN A 43 13.26 0.17 17.69
C GLN A 43 12.58 1.05 16.63
N ASN A 44 12.73 2.37 16.75
CA ASN A 44 12.19 3.31 15.79
C ASN A 44 12.93 3.23 14.45
N ALA A 45 14.26 3.10 14.46
CA ALA A 45 15.06 2.86 13.26
C ALA A 45 14.70 1.54 12.59
N GLU A 46 14.52 0.46 13.34
CA GLU A 46 14.10 -0.84 12.82
C GLU A 46 12.72 -0.77 12.13
N LYS A 47 11.75 -0.11 12.75
CA LYS A 47 10.41 0.12 12.16
C LYS A 47 10.50 0.91 10.86
N LYS A 48 11.29 1.98 10.83
CA LYS A 48 11.50 2.82 9.63
C LYS A 48 12.14 2.01 8.50
N LEU A 49 13.19 1.23 8.80
CA LEU A 49 13.85 0.37 7.82
C LEU A 49 12.89 -0.67 7.24
N LYS A 50 12.10 -1.33 8.11
CA LYS A 50 11.10 -2.30 7.67
C LYS A 50 10.06 -1.69 6.74
N LYS A 51 9.62 -0.46 7.03
CA LYS A 51 8.69 0.30 6.18
C LYS A 51 9.34 0.63 4.83
N ALA A 52 10.58 1.12 4.81
CA ALA A 52 11.30 1.46 3.59
C ALA A 52 11.50 0.23 2.68
N VAL A 53 11.86 -0.93 3.25
CA VAL A 53 11.99 -2.19 2.51
C VAL A 53 10.67 -2.63 1.89
N LEU A 54 9.56 -2.49 2.62
CA LEU A 54 8.22 -2.79 2.10
C LEU A 54 7.83 -1.86 0.95
N GLU A 55 8.09 -0.57 1.07
CA GLU A 55 7.81 0.42 0.03
C GLU A 55 8.66 0.20 -1.23
N HIS A 56 9.94 -0.13 -1.05
CA HIS A 56 10.82 -0.46 -2.17
C HIS A 56 10.35 -1.73 -2.92
N TYR A 57 10.02 -2.81 -2.20
CA TYR A 57 9.51 -4.04 -2.82
C TYR A 57 8.21 -3.79 -3.59
N ARG A 58 7.30 -2.96 -3.05
CA ARG A 58 6.09 -2.53 -3.76
C ARG A 58 6.41 -1.77 -5.05
N GLY A 59 7.43 -0.92 -5.04
CA GLY A 59 7.90 -0.23 -6.25
C GLY A 59 8.37 -1.21 -7.34
N LEU A 60 9.11 -2.26 -6.94
CA LEU A 60 9.55 -3.31 -7.85
C LEU A 60 8.37 -4.11 -8.44
N GLU A 61 7.36 -4.43 -7.61
CA GLU A 61 6.15 -5.13 -8.05
C GLU A 61 5.33 -4.27 -9.03
N MET A 62 5.19 -2.96 -8.77
CA MET A 62 4.58 -2.02 -9.69
C MET A 62 5.32 -1.96 -11.03
N LEU A 63 6.66 -1.95 -11.00
CA LEU A 63 7.48 -1.96 -12.21
C LEU A 63 7.33 -3.26 -13.00
N GLN A 64 7.21 -4.40 -12.32
CA GLN A 64 6.97 -5.70 -12.95
C GLN A 64 5.59 -5.71 -13.65
N ASN A 65 4.56 -5.19 -12.98
CA ASN A 65 3.22 -5.06 -13.54
C ASN A 65 3.21 -4.11 -14.74
N TYR A 66 3.90 -2.97 -14.66
CA TYR A 66 4.08 -2.04 -15.79
C TYR A 66 4.71 -2.74 -16.99
N ARG A 67 5.80 -3.49 -16.78
CA ARG A 67 6.49 -4.24 -17.85
C ARG A 67 5.53 -5.23 -18.52
N ILE A 68 4.87 -6.08 -17.74
CA ILE A 68 3.95 -7.12 -18.26
C ILE A 68 2.83 -6.47 -19.08
N LEU A 69 2.25 -5.39 -18.57
CA LEU A 69 1.15 -4.69 -19.22
C LEU A 69 1.61 -4.09 -20.56
N ASN A 70 2.74 -3.40 -20.58
CA ASN A 70 3.24 -2.74 -21.79
C ASN A 70 3.68 -3.75 -22.87
N ILE A 71 4.42 -4.80 -22.50
CA ILE A 71 4.79 -5.86 -23.46
C ILE A 71 3.55 -6.52 -24.06
N THR A 72 2.55 -6.82 -23.22
CA THR A 72 1.28 -7.37 -23.68
C THR A 72 0.51 -6.38 -24.57
N GLY A 73 0.56 -5.09 -24.22
CA GLY A 73 -0.02 -3.99 -24.99
C GLY A 73 0.57 -3.89 -26.40
N PHE A 74 1.90 -3.82 -26.51
CA PHE A 74 2.60 -3.82 -27.80
C PHE A 74 2.26 -5.05 -28.63
N ARG A 75 2.29 -6.25 -28.02
CA ARG A 75 1.91 -7.49 -28.72
C ARG A 75 0.48 -7.44 -29.26
N LYS A 76 -0.48 -6.94 -28.47
CA LYS A 76 -1.89 -6.82 -28.90
C LYS A 76 -2.07 -5.75 -29.97
N ALA A 77 -1.41 -4.60 -29.85
CA ALA A 77 -1.47 -3.51 -30.81
C ALA A 77 -0.90 -3.95 -32.18
N LEU A 78 0.28 -4.57 -32.17
CA LEU A 78 0.91 -5.10 -33.38
C LEU A 78 0.07 -6.22 -34.00
N LYS A 79 -0.46 -7.16 -33.21
CA LYS A 79 -1.37 -8.19 -33.72
C LYS A 79 -2.64 -7.60 -34.35
N LYS A 80 -3.16 -6.49 -33.82
CA LYS A 80 -4.28 -5.78 -34.43
C LYS A 80 -3.87 -5.13 -35.74
N PHE A 81 -2.67 -4.54 -35.81
CA PHE A 81 -2.11 -3.99 -37.04
C PHE A 81 -1.98 -5.05 -38.13
N GLU A 82 -1.33 -6.19 -37.85
CA GLU A 82 -1.18 -7.28 -38.82
C GLU A 82 -2.53 -7.78 -39.37
N LYS A 83 -3.56 -7.87 -38.51
CA LYS A 83 -4.90 -8.29 -38.94
C LYS A 83 -5.52 -7.36 -39.97
N LEU A 84 -5.26 -6.05 -39.86
CA LEU A 84 -5.80 -5.00 -40.71
C LEU A 84 -5.00 -4.87 -42.01
N THR A 85 -3.67 -4.87 -41.93
CA THR A 85 -2.78 -4.62 -43.07
C THR A 85 -2.36 -5.88 -43.82
N LYS A 86 -2.55 -7.06 -43.21
CA LYS A 86 -2.05 -8.36 -43.70
C LYS A 86 -0.52 -8.46 -43.84
N ILE A 87 0.22 -7.53 -43.22
CA ILE A 87 1.69 -7.52 -43.20
C ILE A 87 2.17 -8.19 -41.89
N PRO A 88 2.94 -9.29 -41.94
CA PRO A 88 3.46 -9.94 -40.74
C PRO A 88 4.69 -9.18 -40.20
N ILE A 89 4.50 -8.32 -39.21
CA ILE A 89 5.54 -7.45 -38.63
C ILE A 89 5.65 -7.56 -37.10
N GLN A 90 4.69 -8.18 -36.43
CA GLN A 90 4.61 -8.24 -34.97
C GLN A 90 5.84 -8.93 -34.38
N HIS A 91 6.29 -10.04 -34.96
CA HIS A 91 7.47 -10.74 -34.47
C HIS A 91 8.75 -9.91 -34.65
N ALA A 92 9.00 -9.42 -35.88
CA ALA A 92 10.19 -8.63 -36.20
C ALA A 92 10.29 -7.37 -35.31
N TYR A 93 9.19 -6.63 -35.16
CA TYR A 93 9.19 -5.43 -34.33
C TYR A 93 9.36 -5.73 -32.83
N MET A 94 8.74 -6.80 -32.33
CA MET A 94 8.91 -7.20 -30.93
C MET A 94 10.39 -7.53 -30.64
N THR A 95 11.03 -8.34 -31.48
CA THR A 95 12.42 -8.76 -31.27
C THR A 95 13.41 -7.60 -31.45
N GLU A 96 13.24 -6.76 -32.47
CA GLU A 96 14.20 -5.70 -32.78
C GLU A 96 14.05 -4.46 -31.89
N ARG A 97 12.83 -4.11 -31.50
CA ARG A 97 12.53 -2.81 -30.85
C ARG A 97 12.03 -2.94 -29.43
N VAL A 98 11.23 -3.95 -29.11
CA VAL A 98 10.60 -4.07 -27.79
C VAL A 98 11.47 -4.88 -26.84
N ASP A 99 11.94 -6.06 -27.26
CA ASP A 99 12.71 -6.97 -26.41
C ASP A 99 14.15 -6.44 -26.14
N THR A 100 14.68 -5.61 -27.05
CA THR A 100 15.97 -4.91 -26.88
C THR A 100 15.89 -3.68 -25.97
N SER A 101 14.67 -3.25 -25.61
CA SER A 101 14.48 -2.06 -24.77
C SER A 101 14.87 -2.34 -23.31
N GLY A 102 15.37 -1.31 -22.62
CA GLY A 102 15.83 -1.44 -21.23
C GLY A 102 14.75 -1.90 -20.23
N PHE A 103 13.48 -1.64 -20.50
CA PHE A 103 12.37 -2.07 -19.65
C PHE A 103 11.91 -3.51 -19.92
N ALA A 104 12.36 -4.13 -21.01
CA ALA A 104 12.00 -5.51 -21.35
C ALA A 104 12.84 -6.56 -20.59
N SER A 105 13.89 -6.17 -19.87
CA SER A 105 14.69 -7.10 -19.05
C SER A 105 13.90 -7.64 -17.85
N ASP A 106 13.42 -8.89 -17.94
CA ASP A 106 12.70 -9.57 -16.85
C ASP A 106 13.66 -10.08 -15.76
N SER A 107 14.85 -10.53 -16.16
CA SER A 107 15.81 -11.19 -15.26
C SER A 107 16.39 -10.23 -14.25
N THR A 108 16.71 -9.00 -14.67
CA THR A 108 17.25 -7.96 -13.78
C THR A 108 16.25 -7.59 -12.69
N LEU A 109 14.98 -7.38 -13.07
CA LEU A 109 13.94 -6.98 -12.12
C LEU A 109 13.62 -8.10 -11.12
N ARG A 110 13.52 -9.35 -11.60
CA ARG A 110 13.33 -10.50 -10.71
C ARG A 110 14.52 -10.69 -9.77
N GLY A 111 15.75 -10.49 -10.25
CA GLY A 111 16.96 -10.53 -9.42
C GLY A 111 16.88 -9.53 -8.26
N MET A 112 16.52 -8.27 -8.54
CA MET A 112 16.32 -7.26 -7.50
C MET A 112 15.24 -7.65 -6.49
N MET A 113 14.12 -8.25 -6.95
CA MET A 113 13.07 -8.73 -6.06
C MET A 113 13.55 -9.88 -5.17
N ASP A 114 14.30 -10.84 -5.72
CA ASP A 114 14.83 -11.99 -4.99
C ASP A 114 15.91 -11.58 -3.96
N GLU A 115 16.77 -10.62 -4.30
CA GLU A 115 17.73 -10.02 -3.37
C GLU A 115 17.02 -9.34 -2.19
N MET A 116 16.00 -8.54 -2.47
CA MET A 116 15.18 -7.89 -1.43
C MET A 116 14.46 -8.91 -0.54
N GLU A 117 13.94 -10.00 -1.10
CA GLU A 117 13.36 -11.10 -0.33
C GLU A 117 14.39 -11.77 0.58
N ALA A 118 15.62 -11.98 0.08
CA ALA A 118 16.71 -12.56 0.86
C ALA A 118 17.14 -11.65 2.02
N HIS A 119 17.29 -10.35 1.79
CA HIS A 119 17.60 -9.36 2.84
C HIS A 119 16.49 -9.28 3.89
N TYR A 120 15.23 -9.29 3.49
CA TYR A 120 14.13 -9.28 4.46
C TYR A 120 14.08 -10.59 5.27
N ALA A 121 14.37 -11.72 4.63
CA ALA A 121 14.40 -13.01 5.30
C ALA A 121 15.50 -13.08 6.37
N SER A 122 16.72 -12.63 6.04
CA SER A 122 17.86 -12.66 6.96
C SER A 122 17.65 -11.75 8.18
N HIS A 123 17.18 -10.53 7.96
CA HIS A 123 17.07 -9.52 9.03
C HIS A 123 15.77 -9.60 9.84
N PHE A 124 14.64 -9.98 9.23
CA PHE A 124 13.32 -9.87 9.86
C PHE A 124 12.52 -11.17 9.96
N ALA A 125 12.90 -12.22 9.23
CA ALA A 125 12.18 -13.50 9.20
C ALA A 125 13.00 -14.70 9.67
N HIS A 126 14.13 -14.48 10.35
CA HIS A 126 15.00 -15.56 10.88
C HIS A 126 15.45 -16.55 9.80
N GLY A 127 15.66 -16.07 8.58
CA GLY A 127 16.07 -16.89 7.42
C GLY A 127 14.92 -17.56 6.66
N ASP A 128 13.67 -17.45 7.12
CA ASP A 128 12.53 -18.05 6.41
C ASP A 128 12.11 -17.19 5.20
N LYS A 129 12.62 -17.57 4.02
CA LYS A 129 12.29 -16.92 2.74
C LYS A 129 10.80 -16.99 2.37
N LYS A 130 10.10 -18.07 2.72
CA LYS A 130 8.65 -18.20 2.39
C LYS A 130 7.86 -17.19 3.19
N ARG A 131 8.13 -17.10 4.51
CA ARG A 131 7.49 -16.13 5.39
C ARG A 131 7.83 -14.69 5.02
N ALA A 132 9.07 -14.43 4.61
CA ALA A 132 9.51 -13.13 4.09
C ALA A 132 8.71 -12.71 2.85
N LYS A 133 8.66 -13.58 1.84
CA LYS A 133 7.90 -13.37 0.60
C LYS A 133 6.42 -13.11 0.87
N THR A 134 5.79 -13.92 1.73
CA THR A 134 4.38 -13.71 2.11
C THR A 134 4.21 -12.36 2.80
N ARG A 135 5.12 -11.93 3.68
CA ARG A 135 5.01 -10.64 4.37
C ARG A 135 5.23 -9.44 3.46
N LEU A 136 6.18 -9.53 2.52
CA LEU A 136 6.45 -8.48 1.53
C LEU A 136 5.26 -8.30 0.58
N ARG A 137 4.73 -9.40 0.03
CA ARG A 137 3.56 -9.40 -0.86
C ARG A 137 2.25 -9.12 -0.15
N ALA A 138 2.10 -9.53 1.12
CA ALA A 138 0.91 -9.20 1.91
C ALA A 138 0.79 -7.68 2.19
N GLY A 139 1.81 -6.88 1.89
CA GLY A 139 1.64 -5.43 1.79
C GLY A 139 0.57 -5.02 0.76
N GLU A 140 0.31 -5.82 -0.27
CA GLU A 140 -0.77 -5.59 -1.26
C GLU A 140 -2.15 -6.01 -0.77
N LEU A 141 -2.26 -6.77 0.31
CA LEU A 141 -3.57 -7.03 0.91
C LEU A 141 -4.06 -5.71 1.49
N PHE A 142 -4.87 -5.01 0.68
CA PHE A 142 -5.80 -3.99 1.13
C PHE A 142 -6.19 -4.35 2.55
N LYS A 143 -5.82 -3.51 3.53
CA LYS A 143 -6.38 -3.65 4.87
C LYS A 143 -7.87 -3.60 4.67
N THR A 144 -8.51 -4.75 4.65
CA THR A 144 -9.92 -4.83 4.37
C THR A 144 -10.58 -4.20 5.58
N HIS A 145 -11.09 -2.99 5.38
CA HIS A 145 -11.81 -2.25 6.40
C HIS A 145 -13.21 -2.86 6.60
N HIS A 146 -13.29 -4.19 6.77
CA HIS A 146 -14.53 -4.93 6.92
C HIS A 146 -15.41 -4.32 8.02
N PHE A 147 -14.79 -3.91 9.13
CA PHE A 147 -15.48 -3.23 10.22
C PHE A 147 -15.97 -1.82 9.85
N SER A 148 -15.20 -1.07 9.06
CA SER A 148 -15.63 0.26 8.59
C SER A 148 -16.79 0.16 7.63
N THR A 149 -16.74 -0.78 6.67
CA THR A 149 -17.82 -1.04 5.71
C THR A 149 -19.07 -1.56 6.39
N PHE A 150 -18.91 -2.41 7.41
CA PHE A 150 -20.03 -2.89 8.22
C PHE A 150 -20.68 -1.74 9.01
N ARG A 151 -19.87 -0.91 9.69
CA ARG A 151 -20.37 0.21 10.47
C ARG A 151 -21.06 1.25 9.59
N SER A 152 -20.49 1.59 8.44
CA SER A 152 -21.13 2.52 7.50
C SER A 152 -22.43 1.94 6.93
N GLY A 153 -22.44 0.65 6.56
CA GLY A 153 -23.65 -0.05 6.11
C GLY A 153 -24.75 -0.08 7.18
N MET A 154 -24.39 -0.35 8.44
CA MET A 154 -25.32 -0.35 9.57
C MET A 154 -25.91 1.04 9.83
N LEU A 155 -25.08 2.09 9.83
CA LEU A 155 -25.54 3.47 10.01
C LEU A 155 -26.47 3.92 8.87
N ILE A 156 -26.15 3.57 7.63
CA ILE A 156 -27.02 3.84 6.47
C ILE A 156 -28.34 3.06 6.60
N GLY A 157 -28.28 1.79 7.00
CA GLY A 157 -29.46 0.93 7.16
C GLY A 157 -30.43 1.43 8.23
N ILE A 158 -29.94 2.03 9.32
CA ILE A 158 -30.78 2.67 10.34
C ILE A 158 -31.24 4.06 9.90
N GLY A 159 -30.40 4.79 9.17
CA GLY A 159 -30.69 6.15 8.70
C GLY A 159 -31.80 6.22 7.64
N ILE A 160 -31.87 5.27 6.71
CA ILE A 160 -32.85 5.27 5.61
C ILE A 160 -34.30 5.23 6.12
N PRO A 161 -34.71 4.30 6.99
CA PRO A 161 -36.08 4.29 7.54
C PRO A 161 -36.43 5.56 8.30
N ALA A 162 -35.48 6.10 9.09
CA ALA A 162 -35.67 7.35 9.83
C ALA A 162 -35.86 8.54 8.89
N LEU A 163 -35.10 8.62 7.78
CA LEU A 163 -35.27 9.64 6.76
C LEU A 163 -36.62 9.54 6.06
N ILE A 164 -37.06 8.33 5.70
CA ILE A 164 -38.36 8.11 5.05
C ILE A 164 -39.50 8.52 5.99
N SER A 165 -39.48 8.04 7.24
CA SER A 165 -40.50 8.38 8.23
C SER A 165 -40.52 9.89 8.53
N GLY A 166 -39.35 10.51 8.71
CA GLY A 166 -39.23 11.95 8.95
C GLY A 166 -39.74 12.79 7.78
N THR A 167 -39.48 12.34 6.55
CA THR A 167 -40.00 12.99 5.34
C THR A 167 -41.53 12.91 5.31
N ILE A 168 -42.12 11.73 5.50
CA ILE A 168 -43.58 11.54 5.51
C ILE A 168 -44.23 12.39 6.60
N SER A 169 -43.71 12.36 7.83
CA SER A 169 -44.21 13.14 8.95
C SER A 169 -44.11 14.65 8.71
N SER A 170 -43.07 15.10 8.01
CA SER A 170 -42.87 16.52 7.66
C SER A 170 -43.92 17.04 6.66
N PHE A 171 -44.44 16.18 5.78
CA PHE A 171 -45.50 16.56 4.84
C PHE A 171 -46.91 16.64 5.47
N GLN A 172 -47.10 16.20 6.72
CA GLN A 172 -48.39 16.26 7.42
C GLN A 172 -48.68 17.68 7.91
N ALA A 173 -49.92 18.15 7.71
CA ALA A 173 -50.34 19.52 8.06
C ALA A 173 -50.22 19.82 9.56
N GLN A 174 -50.43 18.82 10.40
CA GLN A 174 -50.37 18.88 11.86
C GLN A 174 -48.93 19.12 12.34
N THR A 175 -47.95 18.48 11.70
CA THR A 175 -46.52 18.66 11.98
C THR A 175 -46.02 20.03 11.53
N ARG A 176 -46.55 20.55 10.42
CA ARG A 176 -46.22 21.89 9.92
C ARG A 176 -46.74 22.99 10.85
N ALA A 177 -47.93 22.77 11.42
CA ALA A 177 -48.54 23.71 12.35
C ALA A 177 -47.89 23.67 13.75
N SER A 178 -47.30 22.53 14.14
CA SER A 178 -46.71 22.35 15.48
C SER A 178 -45.24 22.79 15.58
N ILE A 179 -44.52 22.91 14.47
CA ILE A 179 -43.10 23.28 14.44
C ILE A 179 -42.95 24.74 13.95
N PRO A 180 -42.59 25.69 14.82
CA PRO A 180 -42.28 27.05 14.41
C PRO A 180 -41.04 27.05 13.50
N GLY A 181 -41.15 27.61 12.28
CA GLY A 181 -40.03 27.67 11.33
C GLY A 181 -39.73 26.35 10.60
N TRP A 182 -40.75 25.50 10.42
CA TRP A 182 -40.69 24.24 9.66
C TRP A 182 -40.03 24.38 8.28
N ASP A 183 -40.31 25.48 7.59
CA ASP A 183 -39.77 25.83 6.28
C ASP A 183 -38.25 26.06 6.30
N GLY A 184 -37.77 26.86 7.26
CA GLY A 184 -36.34 27.09 7.46
C GLY A 184 -35.60 25.82 7.86
N LEU A 185 -36.22 24.99 8.70
CA LEU A 185 -35.64 23.72 9.14
C LEU A 185 -35.49 22.73 7.97
N LEU A 186 -36.50 22.60 7.11
CA LEU A 186 -36.43 21.78 5.90
C LEU A 186 -35.36 22.27 4.93
N PHE A 187 -35.21 23.58 4.76
CA PHE A 187 -34.19 24.17 3.91
C PHE A 187 -32.78 23.81 4.39
N VAL A 188 -32.51 23.97 5.70
CA VAL A 188 -31.22 23.60 6.30
C VAL A 188 -30.93 22.11 6.14
N TYR A 189 -31.90 21.23 6.45
CA TYR A 189 -31.71 19.79 6.30
C TYR A 189 -31.54 19.37 4.83
N SER A 190 -32.22 20.03 3.90
CA SER A 190 -32.08 19.78 2.47
C SER A 190 -30.68 20.13 1.98
N ILE A 191 -30.10 21.26 2.41
CA ILE A 191 -28.71 21.63 2.09
C ILE A 191 -27.73 20.59 2.66
N LEU A 192 -27.94 20.14 3.90
CA LEU A 192 -27.10 19.11 4.53
C LEU A 192 -27.22 17.74 3.86
N LEU A 193 -28.33 17.45 3.19
CA LEU A 193 -28.56 16.21 2.46
C LEU A 193 -27.77 16.16 1.14
N ILE A 194 -27.52 17.31 0.50
CA ILE A 194 -26.88 17.40 -0.83
C ILE A 194 -25.52 16.68 -0.87
N PRO A 195 -24.56 16.92 0.04
CA PRO A 195 -23.28 16.22 0.04
C PRO A 195 -23.41 14.70 0.22
N VAL A 196 -24.40 14.26 1.01
CA VAL A 196 -24.66 12.83 1.26
C VAL A 196 -25.15 12.16 -0.02
N VAL A 197 -26.14 12.75 -0.68
CA VAL A 197 -26.67 12.25 -1.96
C VAL A 197 -25.59 12.26 -3.04
N PHE A 198 -24.80 13.33 -3.12
CA PHE A 198 -23.69 13.41 -4.06
C PHE A 198 -22.65 12.30 -3.83
N SER A 199 -22.30 12.04 -2.58
CA SER A 199 -21.37 10.96 -2.22
C SER A 199 -21.91 9.57 -2.60
N ILE A 200 -23.21 9.34 -2.43
CA ILE A 200 -23.88 8.10 -2.85
C ILE A 200 -23.83 7.96 -4.38
N LEU A 201 -24.12 9.02 -5.13
CA LEU A 201 -24.06 9.03 -6.59
C LEU A 201 -22.66 8.73 -7.12
N VAL A 202 -21.63 9.34 -6.52
CA VAL A 202 -20.22 9.02 -6.83
C VAL A 202 -19.93 7.55 -6.53
N GLY A 203 -20.40 7.03 -5.40
CA GLY A 203 -20.28 5.62 -5.06
C GLY A 203 -20.93 4.68 -6.09
N ILE A 204 -22.14 5.02 -6.56
CA ILE A 204 -22.83 4.27 -7.61
C ILE A 204 -22.03 4.31 -8.92
N ASN A 205 -21.51 5.47 -9.32
CA ASN A 205 -20.66 5.61 -10.50
C ASN A 205 -19.43 4.70 -10.42
N LEU A 206 -18.74 4.66 -9.28
CA LEU A 206 -17.61 3.75 -9.05
C LEU A 206 -17.99 2.27 -9.20
N VAL A 207 -19.16 1.87 -8.66
CA VAL A 207 -19.67 0.50 -8.79
C VAL A 207 -19.99 0.15 -10.24
N VAL A 208 -20.59 1.08 -10.99
CA VAL A 208 -20.90 0.90 -12.42
C VAL A 208 -19.61 0.76 -13.22
N TRP A 209 -18.62 1.63 -13.01
CA TRP A 209 -17.32 1.54 -13.69
C TRP A 209 -16.59 0.23 -13.35
N SER A 210 -16.66 -0.20 -12.09
CA SER A 210 -16.10 -1.49 -11.67
C SER A 210 -16.78 -2.67 -12.38
N ARG A 211 -18.12 -2.65 -12.55
CA ARG A 211 -18.84 -3.70 -13.29
C ARG A 211 -18.54 -3.68 -14.78
N SER A 212 -18.42 -2.48 -15.38
CA SER A 212 -18.08 -2.28 -16.78
C SER A 212 -16.59 -2.51 -17.10
N ARG A 213 -15.79 -2.97 -16.12
CA ARG A 213 -14.34 -3.24 -16.25
C ARG A 213 -13.54 -2.01 -16.70
N ILE A 214 -14.03 -0.81 -16.40
CA ILE A 214 -13.33 0.45 -16.64
C ILE A 214 -12.31 0.62 -15.50
N ASN A 215 -11.03 0.80 -15.85
CA ASN A 215 -9.97 1.04 -14.87
C ASN A 215 -10.04 2.49 -14.36
N TYR A 216 -11.00 2.79 -13.51
CA TYR A 216 -11.20 4.14 -12.95
C TYR A 216 -10.03 4.61 -12.08
N VAL A 217 -9.27 3.68 -11.48
CA VAL A 217 -8.04 4.00 -10.74
C VAL A 217 -7.03 4.68 -11.66
N PHE A 218 -6.92 4.23 -12.92
CA PHE A 218 -6.06 4.87 -13.91
C PHE A 218 -6.58 6.24 -14.40
N ILE A 219 -7.89 6.48 -14.36
CA ILE A 219 -8.49 7.73 -14.85
C ILE A 219 -8.34 8.88 -13.84
N PHE A 220 -8.45 8.58 -12.54
CA PHE A 220 -8.45 9.60 -11.48
C PHE A 220 -7.10 9.74 -10.76
N VAL A 221 -6.13 8.87 -11.04
CA VAL A 221 -4.75 9.03 -10.57
C VAL A 221 -3.98 9.79 -11.66
N PHE A 222 -3.93 11.12 -11.49
CA PHE A 222 -3.00 12.04 -12.14
C PHE A 222 -2.27 12.84 -11.05
#